data_AF-R9GRM2-F1
#
_entry.id   AF-R9GRM2-F1
#
_cell.length_a   1.000
_cell.length_b   1.000
_cell.length_c   1.000
_cell.angle_alpha   90.00
_cell.angle_beta   90.00
_cell.angle_gamma   90.00
#
_symmetry.space_group_name_H-M   'P 1'
#
loop_
_entity.id
_entity.type
_entity.pdbx_description
1 polymer ?
#
loop_
_entity_poly.entity_id
_entity_poly.type
_entity_poly.pdbx_seq_one_letter_code
_entity_poly.pdbx_strand_id
1 'polypeptide(L)'
;MEKDGEFDLDTQVTVWYKNLNSLTEVTEADAEELRTHLLDLIDELKACGLDNEEAFWVASNRMGKTSDLGSIYTDINKPIIQLRRSLVILAGVLAYYLLYYFIHCSSKLIYISLLYFQMNGYVAISWISKYLIAIHLMVMVFVASIYFFEQKTISFIENIKLKPTHTFYLLLSAVVLSVLNTCLYPIIKNMTLSDRTIFSHLHHIYIYFDFIFPFTICAGFTILYSKYNRIARI
;
A
#
# COMPACT_ATOMS: atom_id res chain seq x y z
N MET A 1 8.13 -50.90 -39.43
CA MET A 1 8.81 -50.29 -38.27
C MET A 1 8.37 -48.85 -38.24
N GLU A 2 7.30 -48.56 -37.49
CA GLU A 2 6.92 -47.18 -37.17
C GLU A 2 8.08 -46.54 -36.38
N LYS A 3 8.50 -45.36 -36.79
CA LYS A 3 9.40 -44.52 -35.99
C LYS A 3 8.51 -43.82 -34.98
N ASP A 4 8.51 -44.31 -33.74
CA ASP A 4 7.92 -43.57 -32.61
C ASP A 4 8.55 -42.18 -32.56
N GLY A 5 7.70 -41.16 -32.61
CA GLY A 5 8.10 -39.76 -32.57
C GLY A 5 8.63 -39.42 -31.18
N GLU A 6 9.85 -38.91 -31.12
CA GLU A 6 10.47 -38.40 -29.91
C GLU A 6 9.57 -37.32 -29.26
N PHE A 7 9.29 -37.45 -27.96
CA PHE A 7 8.44 -36.51 -27.22
C PHE A 7 9.08 -35.13 -27.13
N ASP A 8 8.42 -34.13 -27.73
CA ASP A 8 8.86 -32.73 -27.69
C ASP A 8 8.28 -32.00 -26.47
N LEU A 9 9.12 -31.88 -25.43
CA LEU A 9 8.79 -31.23 -24.17
C LEU A 9 8.37 -29.76 -24.34
N ASP A 10 9.08 -29.00 -25.17
CA ASP A 10 8.84 -27.56 -25.36
C ASP A 10 7.48 -27.33 -26.02
N THR A 11 7.14 -28.17 -27.00
CA THR A 11 5.82 -28.15 -27.63
C THR A 11 4.73 -28.46 -26.61
N GLN A 12 4.92 -29.44 -25.73
CA GLN A 12 3.90 -29.84 -24.76
C GLN A 12 3.70 -28.80 -23.65
N VAL A 13 4.78 -28.19 -23.15
CA VAL A 13 4.71 -27.06 -22.22
C VAL A 13 3.99 -25.87 -22.87
N THR A 14 4.25 -25.60 -24.15
CA THR A 14 3.59 -24.52 -24.89
C THR A 14 2.09 -24.79 -25.07
N VAL A 15 1.70 -26.03 -25.37
CA VAL A 15 0.29 -26.43 -25.48
C VAL A 15 -0.41 -26.30 -24.12
N TRP A 16 0.23 -26.77 -23.06
CA TRP A 16 -0.29 -26.65 -21.70
C TRP A 16 -0.51 -25.18 -21.31
N TYR A 17 0.47 -24.31 -21.56
CA TYR A 17 0.37 -22.87 -21.30
C TYR A 17 -0.77 -22.22 -22.10
N LYS A 18 -0.91 -22.55 -23.40
CA LYS A 18 -2.01 -22.02 -24.23
C LYS A 18 -3.38 -22.48 -23.74
N ASN A 19 -3.50 -23.73 -23.31
CA ASN A 19 -4.75 -24.23 -22.74
C ASN A 19 -5.12 -23.50 -21.45
N LEU A 20 -4.14 -23.22 -20.59
CA LEU A 20 -4.34 -22.48 -19.36
C LEU A 20 -4.72 -21.01 -19.63
N ASN A 21 -4.01 -20.34 -20.55
CA ASN A 21 -4.27 -18.95 -20.92
C ASN A 21 -5.57 -18.76 -21.75
N SER A 22 -6.16 -19.86 -22.24
CA SER A 22 -7.47 -19.83 -22.89
C SER A 22 -8.64 -19.74 -21.90
N LEU A 23 -8.38 -19.96 -20.61
CA LEU A 23 -9.35 -19.80 -19.54
C LEU A 23 -9.54 -18.31 -19.24
N THR A 24 -10.77 -17.82 -19.35
CA THR A 24 -11.11 -16.41 -19.11
C THR A 24 -10.78 -15.91 -17.70
N GLU A 25 -10.67 -16.83 -16.75
CA GLU A 25 -10.46 -16.58 -15.34
C GLU A 25 -8.98 -16.47 -14.98
N VAL A 26 -8.08 -16.94 -15.85
CA VAL A 26 -6.62 -16.93 -15.63
C VAL A 26 -6.04 -15.76 -16.39
N THR A 27 -5.29 -14.87 -15.72
CA THR A 27 -4.58 -13.79 -16.42
C THR A 27 -3.30 -14.31 -17.06
N GLU A 28 -2.76 -13.57 -18.03
CA GLU A 28 -1.47 -13.91 -18.65
C GLU A 28 -0.34 -14.03 -17.61
N ALA A 29 -0.35 -13.17 -16.58
CA ALA A 29 0.61 -13.23 -15.49
C ALA A 29 0.47 -14.51 -14.66
N ASP A 30 -0.77 -14.92 -14.34
CA ASP A 30 -1.04 -16.17 -13.62
C ASP A 30 -0.57 -17.38 -14.44
N ALA A 31 -0.81 -17.36 -15.75
CA ALA A 31 -0.41 -18.44 -16.65
C ALA A 31 1.12 -18.57 -16.73
N GLU A 32 1.85 -17.45 -16.74
CA GLU A 32 3.32 -17.45 -16.79
C GLU A 32 3.95 -17.87 -15.45
N GLU A 33 3.35 -17.49 -14.32
CA GLU A 33 3.75 -17.98 -12.98
C GLU A 33 3.58 -19.51 -12.90
N LEU A 34 2.41 -20.02 -13.31
CA LEU A 34 2.14 -21.45 -13.32
C LEU A 34 3.02 -22.22 -14.31
N ARG A 35 3.37 -21.62 -15.45
CA ARG A 35 4.36 -22.19 -16.38
C ARG A 35 5.74 -22.31 -15.75
N THR A 36 6.17 -21.28 -15.02
CA THR A 36 7.45 -21.30 -14.31
C THR A 36 7.48 -22.44 -13.29
N HIS A 37 6.42 -22.57 -12.49
CA HIS A 37 6.28 -23.68 -11.54
C HIS A 37 6.25 -25.06 -12.20
N LEU A 38 5.60 -25.19 -13.36
CA LEU A 38 5.60 -26.44 -14.12
C LEU A 38 7.02 -26.82 -14.56
N LEU A 39 7.79 -25.86 -15.07
CA LEU A 39 9.17 -26.09 -15.50
C LEU A 39 10.07 -26.48 -14.33
N ASP A 40 9.95 -25.80 -13.19
CA ASP A 40 10.68 -26.13 -11.97
C ASP A 40 10.40 -27.59 -11.53
N LEU A 41 9.13 -28.01 -11.53
CA LEU A 41 8.74 -29.39 -11.20
C LEU A 41 9.28 -30.42 -12.19
N ILE A 42 9.32 -30.08 -13.49
CA ILE A 42 9.87 -30.97 -14.53
C ILE A 42 11.38 -31.15 -14.31
N ASP A 43 12.11 -30.08 -14.03
CA ASP A 43 13.54 -30.13 -13.78
C ASP A 43 13.86 -30.95 -12.51
N GLU A 44 13.07 -30.80 -11.44
CA GLU A 44 13.19 -31.63 -10.22
C GLU A 44 12.96 -33.12 -10.50
N LEU A 45 11.95 -33.46 -11.32
CA LEU A 45 11.62 -34.83 -11.67
C LEU A 45 12.68 -35.46 -12.58
N LYS A 46 13.22 -34.69 -13.53
CA LYS A 46 14.34 -35.12 -14.38
C LYS A 46 15.60 -35.36 -13.56
N ALA A 47 15.87 -34.52 -12.56
CA ALA A 47 16.98 -34.74 -11.62
C ALA A 47 16.81 -36.03 -10.81
N CYS A 48 15.57 -36.49 -10.60
CA CYS A 48 15.26 -37.78 -9.98
C CYS A 48 15.33 -38.98 -10.95
N GLY A 49 15.67 -38.74 -12.22
CA GLY A 49 15.88 -39.78 -13.23
C GLY A 49 14.70 -40.08 -14.14
N LEU A 50 13.62 -39.29 -14.11
CA LEU A 50 12.52 -39.41 -15.07
C LEU A 50 12.92 -38.86 -16.45
N ASP A 51 12.39 -39.46 -17.51
CA ASP A 51 12.54 -38.91 -18.87
C ASP A 51 11.64 -37.67 -19.09
N ASN A 52 11.76 -37.02 -20.26
CA ASN A 52 11.00 -35.81 -20.56
C ASN A 52 9.48 -36.03 -20.57
N GLU A 53 9.03 -37.18 -21.06
CA GLU A 53 7.60 -37.48 -21.17
C GLU A 53 7.02 -37.75 -19.78
N GLU A 54 7.66 -38.64 -19.02
CA GLU A 54 7.27 -38.99 -17.66
C GLU A 54 7.31 -37.77 -16.73
N ALA A 55 8.36 -36.96 -16.80
CA ALA A 55 8.49 -35.75 -15.99
C ALA A 55 7.37 -34.75 -16.29
N PHE A 56 7.05 -34.52 -17.57
CA PHE A 56 5.95 -33.63 -17.96
C PHE A 56 4.59 -34.14 -17.46
N TRP A 57 4.28 -35.42 -17.67
CA TRP A 57 3.00 -36.01 -17.25
C TRP A 57 2.83 -35.94 -15.73
N VAL A 58 3.87 -36.28 -14.97
CA VAL A 58 3.82 -36.22 -13.50
C VAL A 58 3.71 -34.78 -13.02
N ALA A 59 4.48 -33.84 -13.59
CA ALA A 59 4.41 -32.42 -13.22
C ALA A 59 3.04 -31.82 -13.54
N SER A 60 2.53 -32.01 -14.76
CA SER A 60 1.21 -31.52 -15.16
C SER A 60 0.09 -32.11 -14.30
N ASN A 61 0.21 -33.38 -13.89
CA ASN A 61 -0.78 -33.99 -13.01
C ASN A 61 -0.70 -33.44 -11.57
N ARG A 62 0.50 -33.12 -11.07
CA ARG A 62 0.70 -32.45 -9.76
C ARG A 62 0.16 -31.02 -9.74
N MET A 63 0.26 -30.29 -10.85
CA MET A 63 -0.34 -28.96 -11.00
C MET A 63 -1.87 -28.98 -10.97
N GLY A 64 -2.48 -30.15 -11.19
CA GLY A 64 -3.94 -30.32 -11.23
C GLY A 64 -4.52 -30.15 -12.63
N LYS A 65 -5.80 -30.46 -12.78
CA LYS A 65 -6.50 -30.29 -14.06
C LYS A 65 -6.68 -28.81 -14.37
N THR A 66 -6.46 -28.42 -15.61
CA THR A 66 -6.65 -27.04 -16.08
C THR A 66 -8.05 -26.49 -15.80
N SER A 67 -9.09 -27.35 -15.87
CA SER A 67 -10.46 -26.99 -15.48
C SER A 67 -10.60 -26.61 -14.01
N ASP A 68 -9.90 -27.31 -13.13
CA ASP A 68 -10.00 -27.13 -11.69
C ASP A 68 -9.21 -25.87 -11.28
N LEU A 69 -8.08 -25.62 -11.94
CA LEU A 69 -7.31 -24.38 -11.83
C LEU A 69 -8.18 -23.16 -12.20
N GLY A 70 -8.94 -23.22 -13.29
CA GLY A 70 -9.85 -22.14 -13.69
C GLY A 70 -10.80 -21.70 -12.58
N SER A 71 -11.37 -22.67 -11.85
CA SER A 71 -12.29 -22.40 -10.73
C SER A 71 -11.62 -21.69 -9.53
N ILE A 72 -10.35 -21.99 -9.26
CA ILE A 72 -9.55 -21.34 -8.20
C ILE A 72 -9.33 -19.87 -8.57
N TYR A 73 -8.96 -19.62 -9.82
CA TYR A 73 -8.74 -18.27 -10.31
C TYR A 73 -10.03 -17.48 -10.54
N THR A 74 -11.19 -18.13 -10.73
CA THR A 74 -12.49 -17.45 -10.73
C THR A 74 -12.70 -16.64 -9.45
N ASP A 75 -12.28 -17.18 -8.29
CA ASP A 75 -12.43 -16.48 -7.02
C ASP A 75 -11.36 -15.40 -6.80
N ILE A 76 -10.14 -15.63 -7.26
CA ILE A 76 -9.01 -14.71 -7.10
C ILE A 76 -9.14 -13.49 -8.03
N ASN A 77 -9.52 -13.74 -9.29
CA ASN A 77 -9.58 -12.75 -10.36
C ASN A 77 -10.94 -12.10 -10.56
N LYS A 78 -11.89 -12.34 -9.65
CA LYS A 78 -13.16 -11.60 -9.59
C LYS A 78 -12.86 -10.09 -9.56
N PRO A 79 -13.30 -9.30 -10.57
CA PRO A 79 -13.01 -7.86 -10.65
C PRO A 79 -13.44 -7.09 -9.39
N ILE A 80 -14.51 -7.55 -8.74
CA ILE A 80 -15.03 -6.97 -7.50
C ILE A 80 -14.05 -7.15 -6.32
N ILE A 81 -13.32 -8.27 -6.26
CA ILE A 81 -12.33 -8.54 -5.21
C ILE A 81 -11.07 -7.73 -5.44
N GLN A 82 -10.60 -7.64 -6.68
CA GLN A 82 -9.48 -6.77 -7.05
C GLN A 82 -9.79 -5.29 -6.75
N LEU A 83 -10.99 -4.81 -7.12
CA LEU A 83 -11.44 -3.46 -6.81
C LEU A 83 -11.48 -3.21 -5.29
N ARG A 84 -11.95 -4.18 -4.50
CA ARG A 84 -11.97 -4.07 -3.04
C ARG A 84 -10.55 -3.94 -2.46
N ARG A 85 -9.57 -4.69 -2.95
CA ARG A 85 -8.16 -4.57 -2.52
C ARG A 85 -7.60 -3.19 -2.85
N SER A 86 -7.81 -2.71 -4.07
CA SER A 86 -7.38 -1.37 -4.50
C SER A 86 -8.06 -0.25 -3.68
N LEU A 87 -9.33 -0.41 -3.31
CA LEU A 87 -10.05 0.56 -2.46
C LEU A 87 -9.46 0.65 -1.05
N VAL A 88 -8.97 -0.45 -0.47
CA VAL A 88 -8.31 -0.42 0.85
C VAL A 88 -6.99 0.34 0.77
N ILE A 89 -6.19 0.09 -0.26
CA ILE A 89 -4.93 0.82 -0.50
C ILE A 89 -5.23 2.32 -0.70
N LEU A 90 -6.19 2.64 -1.55
CA LEU A 90 -6.61 4.02 -1.80
C LEU A 90 -7.12 4.70 -0.52
N ALA A 91 -7.93 4.01 0.28
CA ALA A 91 -8.41 4.53 1.56
C ALA A 91 -7.25 4.82 2.53
N GLY A 92 -6.21 3.98 2.55
CA GLY A 92 -4.99 4.22 3.32
C GLY A 92 -4.25 5.49 2.89
N VAL A 93 -4.06 5.67 1.57
CA VAL A 93 -3.45 6.89 1.01
C VAL A 93 -4.28 8.13 1.31
N LEU A 94 -5.61 8.05 1.18
CA LEU A 94 -6.51 9.15 1.51
C LEU A 94 -6.50 9.48 3.01
N ALA A 95 -6.45 8.46 3.88
CA ALA A 95 -6.33 8.66 5.32
C ALA A 95 -5.02 9.38 5.69
N TYR A 96 -3.91 9.04 5.02
CA TYR A 96 -2.65 9.77 5.16
C TYR A 96 -2.82 11.25 4.79
N TYR A 97 -3.38 11.57 3.63
CA TYR A 97 -3.59 12.96 3.21
C TYR A 97 -4.53 13.71 4.15
N LEU A 98 -5.60 13.06 4.61
CA LEU A 98 -6.53 13.63 5.56
C LEU A 98 -5.82 13.99 6.86
N LEU A 99 -5.03 13.08 7.43
CA LEU A 99 -4.26 13.34 8.64
C LEU A 99 -3.23 14.47 8.42
N TYR A 100 -2.50 14.43 7.30
CA TYR A 100 -1.52 15.46 6.92
C TYR A 100 -2.16 16.86 6.86
N TYR A 101 -3.22 17.02 6.05
CA TYR A 101 -3.88 18.32 5.92
C TYR A 101 -4.60 18.74 7.20
N PHE A 102 -5.06 17.79 8.02
CA PHE A 102 -5.63 18.09 9.33
C PHE A 102 -4.61 18.76 10.24
N ILE A 103 -3.40 18.19 10.34
CA ILE A 103 -2.30 18.72 11.17
C ILE A 103 -1.85 20.11 10.68
N HIS A 104 -1.74 20.30 9.37
CA HIS A 104 -1.40 21.62 8.83
C HIS A 104 -2.51 22.64 9.07
N CYS A 105 -3.77 22.27 8.85
CA CYS A 105 -4.90 23.17 9.08
C CYS A 105 -5.01 23.56 10.55
N SER A 106 -4.96 22.59 11.47
CA SER A 106 -5.02 22.83 12.91
C SER A 106 -3.86 23.69 13.40
N SER A 107 -2.62 23.44 12.97
CA SER A 107 -1.47 24.25 13.36
C SER A 107 -1.60 25.70 12.90
N LYS A 108 -2.10 25.94 11.67
CA LYS A 108 -2.35 27.29 11.15
C LYS A 108 -3.46 27.99 11.94
N LEU A 109 -4.53 27.29 12.29
CA LEU A 109 -5.60 27.82 13.14
C LEU A 109 -5.10 28.17 14.54
N ILE A 110 -4.26 27.33 15.14
CA ILE A 110 -3.59 27.63 16.42
C ILE A 110 -2.76 28.91 16.28
N TYR A 111 -1.96 29.03 15.22
CA TYR A 111 -1.12 30.21 15.00
C TYR A 111 -1.94 31.50 14.89
N ILE A 112 -3.00 31.47 14.05
CA ILE A 112 -3.93 32.58 13.88
C ILE A 112 -4.59 32.94 15.21
N SER A 113 -5.02 31.94 15.99
CA SER A 113 -5.64 32.16 17.30
C SER A 113 -4.67 32.83 18.27
N LEU A 114 -3.42 32.37 18.36
CA LEU A 114 -2.41 32.97 19.24
C LEU A 114 -2.11 34.42 18.87
N LEU A 115 -2.02 34.74 17.58
CA LEU A 115 -1.86 36.13 17.13
C LEU A 115 -3.09 36.98 17.40
N TYR A 116 -4.30 36.41 17.28
CA TYR A 116 -5.54 37.11 17.62
C TYR A 116 -5.58 37.50 19.11
N PHE A 117 -5.06 36.65 20.00
CA PHE A 117 -4.86 36.95 21.42
C PHE A 117 -3.66 37.86 21.70
N GLN A 118 -3.12 38.54 20.68
CA GLN A 118 -1.99 39.48 20.77
C GLN A 118 -0.72 38.86 21.36
N MET A 119 -0.56 37.53 21.26
CA MET A 119 0.69 36.90 21.66
C MET A 119 1.82 37.30 20.72
N ASN A 120 3.02 37.47 21.28
CA ASN A 120 4.22 37.73 20.51
C ASN A 120 4.43 36.61 19.46
N GLY A 121 4.70 36.98 18.20
CA GLY A 121 4.86 36.02 17.10
C GLY A 121 5.98 34.98 17.33
N TYR A 122 7.05 35.32 18.04
CA TYR A 122 8.08 34.34 18.43
C TYR A 122 7.54 33.28 19.39
N VAL A 123 6.70 33.69 20.35
CA VAL A 123 6.03 32.78 21.29
C VAL A 123 5.03 31.90 20.53
N ALA A 124 4.26 32.49 19.62
CA ALA A 124 3.32 31.74 18.78
C ALA A 124 4.04 30.66 17.94
N ILE A 125 5.18 31.01 17.32
CA ILE A 125 6.01 30.05 16.59
C ILE A 125 6.51 28.91 17.49
N SER A 126 6.94 29.23 18.72
CA SER A 126 7.37 28.20 19.68
C SER A 126 6.24 27.19 19.98
N TRP A 127 5.00 27.67 20.13
CA TRP A 127 3.83 26.81 20.32
C TRP A 127 3.56 25.93 19.09
N ILE A 128 3.70 26.46 17.88
CA ILE A 128 3.55 25.67 16.65
C ILE A 128 4.62 24.58 16.56
N SER A 129 5.87 24.91 16.85
CA SER A 129 6.96 23.92 16.89
C SER A 129 6.66 22.79 17.89
N LYS A 130 6.25 23.13 19.13
CA LYS A 130 5.87 22.14 20.15
C LYS A 130 4.69 21.28 19.72
N TYR A 131 3.68 21.87 19.11
CA TYR A 131 2.51 21.17 18.59
C TYR A 131 2.92 20.12 17.54
N LEU A 132 3.72 20.53 16.55
CA LEU A 132 4.15 19.64 15.46
C LEU A 132 5.09 18.52 15.95
N ILE A 133 5.95 18.80 16.93
CA ILE A 133 6.80 17.80 17.57
C ILE A 133 5.96 16.80 18.36
N ALA A 134 4.96 17.27 19.12
CA ALA A 134 4.07 16.39 19.88
C ALA A 134 3.26 15.45 18.98
N ILE A 135 2.76 15.96 17.84
CA ILE A 135 2.08 15.14 16.83
C ILE A 135 3.02 14.10 16.24
N HIS A 136 4.25 14.45 15.91
CA HIS A 136 5.25 13.48 15.44
C HIS A 136 5.51 12.36 16.46
N LEU A 137 5.71 12.72 17.73
CA LEU A 137 5.90 11.75 18.81
C LEU A 137 4.68 10.83 18.92
N MET A 138 3.48 11.39 18.88
CA MET A 138 2.22 10.63 18.93
C MET A 138 2.12 9.63 17.77
N VAL A 139 2.49 10.03 16.54
CA VAL A 139 2.50 9.14 15.37
C VAL A 139 3.54 8.03 15.52
N MET A 140 4.74 8.34 16.03
CA MET A 140 5.77 7.33 16.31
C MET A 140 5.28 6.29 17.32
N VAL A 141 4.65 6.74 18.42
CA VAL A 141 4.05 5.85 19.42
C VAL A 141 2.92 5.02 18.83
N PHE A 142 2.10 5.61 17.95
CA PHE A 142 1.02 4.90 17.27
C PHE A 142 1.55 3.79 16.35
N VAL A 143 2.57 4.08 15.53
CA VAL A 143 3.24 3.08 14.67
C VAL A 143 3.88 1.98 15.52
N ALA A 144 4.56 2.34 16.60
CA ALA A 144 5.13 1.37 17.54
C ALA A 144 4.03 0.50 18.19
N SER A 145 2.89 1.08 18.54
CA SER A 145 1.74 0.34 19.06
C SER A 145 1.22 -0.70 18.06
N ILE A 146 1.09 -0.34 16.77
CA ILE A 146 0.71 -1.30 15.72
C ILE A 146 1.72 -2.46 15.65
N TYR A 147 3.01 -2.17 15.78
CA TYR A 147 4.05 -3.20 15.79
C TYR A 147 3.87 -4.21 16.93
N PHE A 148 3.46 -3.77 18.13
CA PHE A 148 3.24 -4.66 19.27
C PHE A 148 1.88 -5.38 19.27
N PHE A 149 0.82 -4.78 18.70
CA PHE A 149 -0.56 -5.30 18.75
C PHE A 149 -1.03 -5.93 17.43
N GLU A 150 -0.13 -6.63 16.73
CA GLU A 150 -0.34 -7.09 15.34
C GLU A 150 -1.62 -7.92 15.12
N GLN A 151 -1.92 -8.90 15.99
CA GLN A 151 -3.08 -9.79 15.80
C GLN A 151 -4.40 -9.00 15.85
N LYS A 152 -4.47 -8.00 16.74
CA LYS A 152 -5.64 -7.13 16.87
C LYS A 152 -5.75 -6.18 15.67
N THR A 153 -4.63 -5.69 15.14
CA THR A 153 -4.62 -4.82 13.96
C THR A 153 -4.99 -5.56 12.69
N ILE A 154 -4.47 -6.77 12.47
CA ILE A 154 -4.82 -7.61 11.30
C ILE A 154 -6.32 -7.93 11.32
N SER A 155 -6.83 -8.42 12.45
CA SER A 155 -8.26 -8.69 12.61
C SER A 155 -9.12 -7.44 12.38
N PHE A 156 -8.67 -6.26 12.81
CA PHE A 156 -9.37 -5.01 12.54
C PHE A 156 -9.40 -4.67 11.04
N ILE A 157 -8.27 -4.78 10.33
CA ILE A 157 -8.17 -4.52 8.89
C ILE A 157 -9.03 -5.48 8.07
N GLU A 158 -9.03 -6.77 8.41
CA GLU A 158 -9.85 -7.79 7.72
C GLU A 158 -11.35 -7.53 7.88
N ASN A 159 -11.76 -7.01 9.05
CA ASN A 159 -13.14 -6.69 9.35
C ASN A 159 -13.62 -5.38 8.71
N ILE A 160 -12.72 -4.55 8.19
CA ILE A 160 -13.07 -3.31 7.51
C ILE A 160 -13.72 -3.63 6.15
N LYS A 161 -15.02 -3.37 6.06
CA LYS A 161 -15.79 -3.43 4.81
C LYS A 161 -15.90 -2.05 4.18
N LEU A 162 -14.85 -1.62 3.48
CA LEU A 162 -14.88 -0.36 2.73
C LEU A 162 -15.76 -0.49 1.47
N LYS A 163 -16.82 0.31 1.45
CA LYS A 163 -17.63 0.55 0.25
C LYS A 163 -17.04 1.72 -0.55
N PRO A 164 -17.24 1.76 -1.88
CA PRO A 164 -16.80 2.89 -2.71
C PRO A 164 -17.31 4.24 -2.20
N THR A 165 -18.50 4.28 -1.63
CA THR A 165 -19.10 5.48 -1.03
C THR A 165 -18.26 6.05 0.11
N HIS A 166 -17.72 5.22 1.01
CA HIS A 166 -16.86 5.68 2.10
C HIS A 166 -15.55 6.28 1.58
N THR A 167 -14.98 5.65 0.54
CA THR A 167 -13.75 6.15 -0.11
C THR A 167 -14.00 7.50 -0.79
N PHE A 168 -15.18 7.70 -1.38
CA PHE A 168 -15.57 8.99 -1.95
C PHE A 168 -15.69 10.08 -0.87
N TYR A 169 -16.29 9.79 0.29
CA TYR A 169 -16.34 10.75 1.39
C TYR A 169 -14.95 11.06 1.98
N LEU A 170 -14.05 10.07 2.04
CA LEU A 170 -12.64 10.30 2.42
C LEU A 170 -11.94 11.22 1.42
N LEU A 171 -12.15 11.02 0.12
CA LEU A 171 -11.60 11.89 -0.91
C LEU A 171 -12.14 13.33 -0.78
N LEU A 172 -13.45 13.49 -0.67
CA LEU A 172 -14.09 14.80 -0.55
C LEU A 172 -13.58 15.56 0.69
N SER A 173 -13.49 14.88 1.83
CA SER A 173 -12.98 15.48 3.06
C SER A 173 -11.49 15.87 2.95
N ALA A 174 -10.65 15.04 2.34
CA ALA A 174 -9.25 15.38 2.09
C ALA A 174 -9.10 16.60 1.17
N VAL A 175 -9.91 16.70 0.10
CA VAL A 175 -9.94 17.85 -0.81
C VAL A 175 -10.37 19.12 -0.08
N VAL A 176 -11.48 19.07 0.66
CA VAL A 176 -11.96 20.22 1.44
C VAL A 176 -10.89 20.70 2.42
N LEU A 177 -10.22 19.78 3.11
CA LEU A 177 -9.19 20.12 4.08
C LEU A 177 -7.93 20.71 3.43
N SER A 178 -7.56 20.23 2.24
CA SER A 178 -6.47 20.80 1.44
C SER A 178 -6.77 22.23 0.97
N VAL A 179 -8.00 22.48 0.50
CA VAL A 179 -8.46 23.83 0.13
C VAL A 179 -8.45 24.74 1.35
N LEU A 180 -9.02 24.32 2.48
CA LEU A 180 -8.99 25.08 3.73
C LEU A 180 -7.55 25.43 4.14
N ASN A 181 -6.66 24.44 4.15
CA ASN A 181 -5.25 24.63 4.45
C ASN A 181 -4.56 25.66 3.55
N THR A 182 -4.91 25.69 2.26
CA THR A 182 -4.39 26.64 1.27
C THR A 182 -4.92 28.05 1.54
N CYS A 183 -6.22 28.18 1.84
CA CYS A 183 -6.86 29.46 2.15
C CYS A 183 -6.33 30.11 3.45
N LEU A 184 -5.84 29.33 4.41
CA LEU A 184 -5.26 29.86 5.65
C LEU A 184 -3.88 30.52 5.46
N TYR A 185 -3.14 30.15 4.41
CA TYR A 185 -1.80 30.68 4.16
C TYR A 185 -1.73 32.20 3.91
N PRO A 186 -2.55 32.80 3.02
CA PRO A 186 -2.56 34.25 2.84
C PRO A 186 -2.96 35.01 4.10
N ILE A 187 -3.83 34.45 4.94
CA ILE A 187 -4.24 35.06 6.22
C ILE A 187 -3.04 35.18 7.14
N ILE A 188 -2.29 34.09 7.34
CA ILE A 188 -1.06 34.08 8.15
C ILE A 188 -0.04 35.08 7.62
N LYS A 189 0.17 35.08 6.30
CA LYS A 189 1.09 36.03 5.64
C LYS A 189 0.70 37.47 5.93
N ASN A 190 -0.58 37.81 5.81
CA ASN A 190 -1.09 39.16 6.07
C ASN A 190 -0.92 39.57 7.55
N MET A 191 -1.16 38.67 8.49
CA MET A 191 -0.98 38.93 9.93
C MET A 191 0.49 39.10 10.34
N THR A 192 1.43 38.60 9.52
CA THR A 192 2.88 38.63 9.80
C THR A 192 3.65 39.61 8.91
N LEU A 193 2.96 40.46 8.13
CA LEU A 193 3.57 41.42 7.20
C LEU A 193 4.58 42.37 7.87
N SER A 194 4.40 42.66 9.16
CA SER A 194 5.27 43.54 9.92
C SER A 194 6.64 42.94 10.24
N ASP A 195 6.78 41.62 10.24
CA ASP A 195 8.04 40.94 10.59
C ASP A 195 8.31 39.74 9.67
N ARG A 196 9.11 40.00 8.62
CA ARG A 196 9.52 38.98 7.64
C ARG A 196 10.31 37.83 8.26
N THR A 197 10.98 38.05 9.39
CA THR A 197 11.81 37.01 10.03
C THR A 197 10.93 35.95 10.68
N ILE A 198 9.84 36.36 11.35
CA ILE A 198 8.84 35.48 11.95
C ILE A 198 8.20 34.59 10.86
N PHE A 199 7.79 35.19 9.75
CA PHE A 199 7.21 34.42 8.64
C PHE A 199 8.19 33.39 8.06
N SER A 200 9.47 33.77 7.89
CA SER A 200 10.53 32.84 7.43
C SER A 200 10.74 31.68 8.40
N HIS A 201 10.81 31.93 9.70
CA HIS A 201 10.94 30.87 10.71
C HIS A 201 9.76 29.91 10.71
N LEU A 202 8.53 30.44 10.61
CA LEU A 202 7.33 29.62 10.51
C LEU A 202 7.34 28.74 9.26
N HIS A 203 7.74 29.30 8.12
CA HIS A 203 7.88 28.56 6.86
C HIS A 203 8.91 27.43 6.97
N HIS A 204 10.07 27.68 7.59
CA HIS A 204 11.07 26.63 7.83
C HIS A 204 10.53 25.49 8.69
N ILE A 205 9.77 25.78 9.75
CA ILE A 205 9.15 24.74 10.59
C ILE A 205 8.21 23.85 9.77
N TYR A 206 7.38 24.44 8.90
CA TYR A 206 6.52 23.66 8.02
C TYR A 206 7.31 22.82 7.03
N ILE A 207 8.37 23.37 6.41
CA ILE A 207 9.25 22.59 5.53
C ILE A 207 9.81 21.37 6.28
N TYR A 208 10.33 21.56 7.50
CA TYR A 208 10.86 20.42 8.28
C TYR A 208 9.79 19.36 8.53
N PHE A 209 8.56 19.78 8.86
CA PHE A 209 7.44 18.86 9.03
C PHE A 209 7.13 18.11 7.73
N ASP A 210 7.06 18.82 6.60
CA ASP A 210 6.77 18.26 5.27
C ASP A 210 7.78 17.19 4.85
N PHE A 211 9.03 17.27 5.32
CA PHE A 211 10.05 16.25 5.07
C PHE A 211 10.02 15.10 6.08
N ILE A 212 9.91 15.40 7.37
CA ILE A 212 10.05 14.39 8.45
C ILE A 212 8.79 13.52 8.56
N PHE A 213 7.61 14.10 8.34
CA PHE A 213 6.35 13.38 8.51
C PHE A 213 6.18 12.23 7.51
N PRO A 214 6.35 12.42 6.19
CA PRO A 214 6.29 11.31 5.23
C PRO A 214 7.38 10.27 5.51
N PHE A 215 8.60 10.70 5.85
CA PHE A 215 9.69 9.79 6.18
C PHE A 215 9.34 8.88 7.36
N THR A 216 8.72 9.44 8.40
CA THR A 216 8.26 8.71 9.59
C THR A 216 7.23 7.64 9.23
N ILE A 217 6.23 8.00 8.40
CA ILE A 217 5.20 7.06 7.94
C ILE A 217 5.81 5.95 7.08
N CYS A 218 6.71 6.30 6.14
CA CYS A 218 7.40 5.33 5.30
C CYS A 218 8.27 4.36 6.13
N ALA A 219 9.08 4.88 7.05
CA ALA A 219 9.89 4.05 7.95
C ALA A 219 9.02 3.10 8.78
N GLY A 220 7.91 3.61 9.32
CA GLY A 220 6.92 2.81 10.04
C GLY A 220 6.34 1.67 9.19
N PHE A 221 5.95 1.98 7.95
CA PHE A 221 5.44 0.98 7.01
C PHE A 221 6.49 -0.08 6.67
N THR A 222 7.75 0.30 6.41
CA THR A 222 8.85 -0.63 6.13
C THR A 222 9.11 -1.57 7.30
N ILE A 223 9.08 -1.06 8.55
CA ILE A 223 9.25 -1.89 9.76
C ILE A 223 8.11 -2.91 9.88
N LEU A 224 6.87 -2.47 9.70
CA LEU A 224 5.70 -3.35 9.77
C LEU A 224 5.73 -4.42 8.67
N TYR A 225 6.07 -4.03 7.45
CA TYR A 225 6.19 -4.95 6.31
C TYR A 225 7.28 -5.99 6.54
N SER A 226 8.45 -5.57 7.03
CA SER A 226 9.57 -6.48 7.34
C SER A 226 9.19 -7.50 8.40
N LYS A 227 8.43 -7.09 9.42
CA LYS A 227 7.91 -7.99 10.46
C LYS A 227 6.93 -9.01 9.89
N TYR A 228 5.96 -8.55 9.08
CA TYR A 228 4.96 -9.41 8.45
C TYR A 228 5.60 -10.49 7.57
N ASN A 229 6.56 -10.12 6.72
CA ASN A 229 7.29 -11.06 5.86
C ASN A 229 8.07 -12.11 6.66
N ARG A 230 8.54 -11.78 7.87
CA ARG A 230 9.22 -12.74 8.74
C ARG A 230 8.27 -13.79 9.31
N ILE A 231 7.03 -13.40 9.61
CA ILE A 231 6.01 -14.30 10.13
C ILE A 231 5.47 -15.22 9.02
N ALA A 232 5.25 -14.70 7.80
CA ALA A 232 4.73 -15.47 6.68
C ALA A 232 5.71 -16.51 6.08
N ARG A 233 6.99 -16.47 6.46
CA ARG A 233 8.03 -17.45 6.04
C ARG A 233 8.21 -18.62 7.02
N ILE A 234 7.43 -18.67 8.10
CA ILE A 234 7.41 -19.76 9.10
C ILE A 234 6.15 -20.58 8.90
#